data_AF-A0A3D4BKC5-F1
#
_entry.id   AF-A0A3D4BKC5-F1
#
_cell.length_a   1.000
_cell.length_b   1.000
_cell.length_c   1.000
_cell.angle_alpha   90.00
_cell.angle_beta   90.00
_cell.angle_gamma   90.00
#
_symmetry.space_group_name_H-M   'P 1'
#
loop_
_entity.id
_entity.type
_entity.pdbx_description
1 polymer ?
#
loop_
_entity_poly.entity_id
_entity_poly.type
_entity_poly.pdbx_seq_one_letter_code
_entity_poly.pdbx_strand_id
1 'polypeptide(L)'
;MGLFGNNDKKIIQELCKKSEDIGKDISNEIDELLDELSSEYDENRKVVSEFTDFVDELKLKLSPDDASKLQEFSNRLTKVKRCAKKGVEAMRELARDQRKATRETIREYQEYLYA
;
A
#
# COMPACT_ATOMS: atom_id res chain seq x y z
N MET A 1 42.26 -3.50 9.96
CA MET A 1 42.31 -2.05 9.69
C MET A 1 42.63 -1.85 8.21
N GLY A 2 41.59 -1.75 7.37
CA GLY A 2 41.68 -1.38 5.96
C GLY A 2 41.74 -2.54 4.95
N LEU A 3 40.63 -3.27 4.75
CA LEU A 3 40.50 -4.24 3.64
C LEU A 3 40.23 -3.56 2.27
N PHE A 4 39.95 -2.25 2.26
CA PHE A 4 39.52 -1.48 1.08
C PHE A 4 40.41 -0.27 0.83
N GLY A 5 40.79 -0.04 -0.43
CA GLY A 5 41.57 1.12 -0.85
C GLY A 5 40.73 2.41 -0.93
N ASN A 6 41.40 3.56 -1.14
CA ASN A 6 40.71 4.87 -1.24
C ASN A 6 39.70 4.93 -2.39
N ASN A 7 39.92 4.20 -3.49
CA ASN A 7 38.95 4.11 -4.59
C ASN A 7 37.72 3.29 -4.19
N ASP A 8 37.91 2.18 -3.50
CA ASP A 8 36.80 1.32 -3.06
C ASP A 8 35.89 2.07 -2.08
N LYS A 9 36.47 2.83 -1.15
CA LYS A 9 35.71 3.69 -0.23
C LYS A 9 34.88 4.75 -0.96
N LYS A 10 35.43 5.37 -2.01
CA LYS A 10 34.68 6.33 -2.85
C LYS A 10 33.50 5.66 -3.56
N ILE A 11 33.73 4.48 -4.14
CA ILE A 11 32.67 3.71 -4.81
C ILE A 11 31.55 3.36 -3.81
N ILE A 12 31.90 2.89 -2.62
CA ILE A 12 30.92 2.54 -1.59
C ILE A 12 30.15 3.80 -1.12
N GLN A 13 30.82 4.95 -0.97
CA GLN A 13 30.14 6.22 -0.65
C GLN A 13 29.14 6.64 -1.74
N GLU A 14 29.53 6.53 -3.01
CA GLU A 14 28.64 6.84 -4.14
C GLU A 14 27.44 5.89 -4.19
N LEU A 15 27.67 4.60 -3.96
CA LEU A 15 26.59 3.60 -3.87
C LEU A 15 25.65 3.90 -2.70
N CYS A 16 26.18 4.20 -1.51
CA CYS A 16 25.39 4.56 -0.33
C CYS A 16 24.48 5.76 -0.62
N LYS A 17 25.05 6.84 -1.16
CA LYS A 17 24.29 8.04 -1.51
C LYS A 17 23.22 7.75 -2.57
N LYS A 18 23.56 7.01 -3.62
CA LYS A 18 22.62 6.63 -4.66
C LYS A 18 21.47 5.78 -4.12
N SER A 19 21.75 4.86 -3.20
CA SER A 19 20.74 4.04 -2.52
C SER A 19 19.84 4.85 -1.59
N GLU A 20 20.39 5.87 -0.91
CA GLU A 20 19.61 6.84 -0.14
C GLU A 20 18.64 7.64 -1.02
N ASP A 21 19.16 8.22 -2.10
CA ASP A 21 18.37 9.04 -3.04
C ASP A 21 17.24 8.22 -3.67
N ILE A 22 17.58 7.06 -4.26
CA ILE A 22 16.59 6.15 -4.88
C ILE A 22 15.60 5.63 -3.84
N GLY A 23 16.09 5.27 -2.65
CA GLY A 23 15.24 4.75 -1.58
C GLY A 23 14.20 5.76 -1.14
N LYS A 24 14.59 7.05 -1.06
CA LYS A 24 13.69 8.16 -0.75
C LYS A 24 12.66 8.39 -1.86
N ASP A 25 13.09 8.40 -3.12
CA ASP A 25 12.19 8.60 -4.26
C ASP A 25 11.13 7.49 -4.32
N ILE A 26 11.54 6.23 -4.19
CA ILE A 26 10.62 5.08 -4.14
C ILE A 26 9.68 5.20 -2.94
N SER A 27 10.18 5.57 -1.75
CA SER A 27 9.32 5.74 -0.58
C SER A 27 8.26 6.82 -0.79
N ASN A 28 8.61 7.95 -1.40
CA ASN A 28 7.66 9.03 -1.68
C ASN A 28 6.59 8.57 -2.69
N GLU A 29 7.00 7.91 -3.79
CA GLU A 29 6.07 7.40 -4.81
C GLU A 29 5.10 6.37 -4.20
N ILE A 30 5.61 5.46 -3.36
CA ILE A 30 4.77 4.50 -2.64
C ILE A 30 3.76 5.21 -1.72
N ASP A 31 4.18 6.27 -1.03
CA ASP A 31 3.29 7.02 -0.13
C ASP A 31 2.19 7.75 -0.90
N GLU A 32 2.53 8.41 -2.01
CA GLU A 32 1.56 9.08 -2.88
C GLU A 32 0.52 8.08 -3.42
N LEU A 33 0.97 6.95 -3.96
CA LEU A 33 0.08 5.90 -4.48
C LEU A 33 -0.78 5.27 -3.37
N LEU A 34 -0.24 5.11 -2.16
CA LEU A 34 -0.99 4.56 -1.03
C LEU A 34 -2.06 5.54 -0.53
N ASP A 35 -1.77 6.83 -0.53
CA ASP A 35 -2.72 7.88 -0.17
C ASP A 35 -3.86 7.95 -1.19
N GLU A 36 -3.54 7.93 -2.49
CA GLU A 36 -4.54 7.86 -3.57
C GLU A 36 -5.44 6.62 -3.42
N LEU A 37 -4.84 5.44 -3.30
CA LEU A 37 -5.57 4.18 -3.14
C LEU A 37 -6.45 4.18 -1.88
N SER A 38 -5.96 4.76 -0.78
CA SER A 38 -6.72 4.87 0.47
C SER A 38 -7.92 5.81 0.31
N SER A 39 -7.73 6.94 -0.38
CA SER A 39 -8.81 7.89 -0.67
C SER A 39 -9.89 7.26 -1.56
N GLU A 40 -9.51 6.61 -2.65
CA GLU A 40 -10.45 5.89 -3.52
C GLU A 40 -11.20 4.78 -2.79
N TYR A 41 -10.52 4.05 -1.89
CA TYR A 41 -11.17 3.06 -1.05
C TYR A 41 -12.22 3.68 -0.12
N ASP A 42 -11.91 4.80 0.52
CA ASP A 42 -12.82 5.48 1.43
C ASP A 42 -14.05 6.05 0.71
N GLU A 43 -13.89 6.57 -0.51
CA GLU A 43 -14.99 6.97 -1.38
C GLU A 43 -15.88 5.77 -1.75
N ASN A 44 -15.28 4.69 -2.25
CA ASN A 44 -16.01 3.46 -2.57
C ASN A 44 -16.73 2.88 -1.34
N ARG A 45 -16.13 2.97 -0.16
CA ARG A 45 -16.75 2.52 1.09
C ARG A 45 -18.03 3.29 1.40
N LYS A 46 -18.09 4.60 1.15
CA LYS A 46 -19.31 5.41 1.34
C LYS A 46 -20.39 4.99 0.36
N VAL A 47 -20.06 4.87 -0.93
CA VAL A 47 -20.98 4.42 -1.98
C VAL A 47 -21.59 3.05 -1.67
N VAL A 48 -20.77 2.10 -1.20
CA VAL A 48 -21.29 0.77 -0.81
C VAL A 48 -22.23 0.86 0.39
N SER A 49 -21.99 1.78 1.33
CA SER A 49 -22.90 2.01 2.46
C SER A 49 -24.23 2.57 1.98
N GLU A 50 -24.20 3.65 1.21
CA GLU A 50 -25.39 4.28 0.62
C GLU A 50 -26.20 3.29 -0.22
N PHE A 51 -25.52 2.46 -1.01
CA PHE A 51 -26.16 1.40 -1.77
C PHE A 51 -26.85 0.37 -0.86
N THR A 52 -26.21 0.00 0.26
CA THR A 52 -26.81 -0.96 1.20
C THR A 52 -28.09 -0.39 1.81
N ASP A 53 -28.06 0.88 2.23
CA ASP A 53 -29.22 1.56 2.79
C ASP A 53 -30.36 1.66 1.76
N PHE A 54 -30.02 2.01 0.52
CA PHE A 54 -30.97 2.05 -0.60
C PHE A 54 -31.60 0.67 -0.90
N VAL A 55 -30.81 -0.40 -0.85
CA VAL A 55 -31.30 -1.77 -0.99
C VAL A 55 -32.29 -2.12 0.12
N ASP A 56 -32.00 -1.73 1.36
CA ASP A 56 -32.88 -1.98 2.50
C ASP A 56 -34.23 -1.24 2.37
N GLU A 57 -34.22 -0.01 1.87
CA GLU A 57 -35.46 0.73 1.56
C GLU A 57 -36.29 0.09 0.42
N LEU A 58 -35.62 -0.46 -0.59
CA LEU A 58 -36.28 -1.05 -1.75
C LEU A 58 -36.88 -2.43 -1.47
N LYS A 59 -36.32 -3.21 -0.55
CA LYS A 59 -36.81 -4.57 -0.24
C LYS A 59 -38.30 -4.63 0.07
N LEU A 60 -38.85 -3.59 0.69
CA LEU A 60 -40.27 -3.52 1.06
C LEU A 60 -41.19 -3.23 -0.15
N LYS A 61 -40.62 -2.78 -1.26
CA LYS A 61 -41.34 -2.37 -2.49
C LYS A 61 -41.19 -3.36 -3.64
N LEU A 62 -40.29 -4.35 -3.48
CA LEU A 62 -39.95 -5.33 -4.50
C LEU A 62 -40.69 -6.65 -4.28
N SER A 63 -40.74 -7.46 -5.35
CA SER A 63 -41.13 -8.86 -5.22
C SER A 63 -40.11 -9.60 -4.33
N PRO A 64 -40.49 -10.69 -3.63
CA PRO A 64 -39.57 -11.46 -2.80
C PRO A 64 -38.33 -11.96 -3.58
N ASP A 65 -38.51 -12.37 -4.84
CA ASP A 65 -37.44 -12.85 -5.69
C ASP A 65 -36.44 -11.73 -6.07
N ASP A 66 -36.95 -10.55 -6.43
CA ASP A 66 -36.10 -9.41 -6.78
C ASP A 66 -35.39 -8.83 -5.56
N ALA A 67 -36.07 -8.78 -4.41
CA ALA A 67 -35.48 -8.41 -3.13
C ALA A 67 -34.32 -9.35 -2.74
N SER A 68 -34.50 -10.66 -2.97
CA SER A 68 -33.48 -11.68 -2.72
C SER A 68 -32.25 -11.49 -3.63
N LYS A 69 -32.46 -11.32 -4.95
CA LYS A 69 -31.38 -11.07 -5.92
C LYS A 69 -30.60 -9.79 -5.59
N LEU A 70 -31.31 -8.72 -5.23
CA LEU A 70 -30.71 -7.44 -4.88
C LEU A 70 -29.88 -7.55 -3.59
N GLN A 71 -30.37 -8.30 -2.60
CA GLN A 71 -29.60 -8.57 -1.39
C GLN A 71 -28.35 -9.40 -1.66
N GLU A 72 -28.44 -10.41 -2.52
CA GLU A 72 -27.28 -11.21 -2.91
C GLU A 72 -26.21 -10.35 -3.59
N PHE A 73 -26.63 -9.44 -4.48
CA PHE A 73 -25.73 -8.48 -5.12
C PHE A 73 -25.07 -7.55 -4.10
N SER A 74 -25.83 -6.97 -3.16
CA SER A 74 -25.29 -6.14 -2.06
C SER A 74 -24.26 -6.90 -1.22
N ASN A 75 -24.53 -8.16 -0.91
CA ASN A 75 -23.60 -9.04 -0.18
C ASN A 75 -22.30 -9.27 -0.97
N ARG A 76 -22.38 -9.47 -2.30
CA ARG A 76 -21.21 -9.61 -3.18
C ARG A 76 -20.40 -8.31 -3.24
N LEU A 77 -21.04 -7.16 -3.34
CA LEU A 77 -20.39 -5.85 -3.34
C LEU A 77 -19.63 -5.60 -2.02
N THR A 78 -20.22 -6.02 -0.88
CA THR A 78 -19.53 -5.96 0.43
C THR A 78 -18.27 -6.82 0.47
N LYS A 79 -18.25 -7.98 -0.22
CA LYS A 79 -17.03 -8.80 -0.35
C LYS A 79 -15.97 -8.11 -1.20
N VAL A 80 -16.35 -7.44 -2.29
CA VAL A 80 -15.42 -6.64 -3.12
C VAL A 80 -14.79 -5.51 -2.28
N LYS A 81 -15.60 -4.76 -1.53
CA LYS A 81 -15.11 -3.75 -0.57
C LYS A 81 -14.09 -4.33 0.42
N ARG A 82 -14.36 -5.52 0.98
CA ARG A 82 -13.43 -6.19 1.90
C ARG A 82 -12.13 -6.58 1.21
N CYS A 83 -12.18 -7.02 -0.05
CA CYS A 83 -11.00 -7.32 -0.85
C CYS A 83 -10.14 -6.06 -1.06
N ALA A 84 -10.77 -4.94 -1.47
CA ALA A 84 -10.08 -3.67 -1.65
C ALA A 84 -9.38 -3.20 -0.36
N LYS A 85 -10.06 -3.32 0.80
CA LYS A 85 -9.45 -3.02 2.11
C LYS A 85 -8.16 -3.81 2.36
N LYS A 86 -8.19 -5.12 2.09
CA LYS A 86 -7.01 -5.98 2.24
C LYS A 86 -5.89 -5.58 1.29
N GLY A 87 -6.23 -5.11 0.08
CA GLY A 87 -5.25 -4.57 -0.88
C GLY A 87 -4.53 -3.35 -0.32
N VAL A 88 -5.27 -2.37 0.22
CA VAL A 88 -4.70 -1.19 0.89
C VAL A 88 -3.78 -1.59 2.04
N GLU A 89 -4.24 -2.51 2.91
CA GLU A 89 -3.45 -3.00 4.04
C GLU A 89 -2.16 -3.71 3.58
N ALA A 90 -2.24 -4.55 2.54
CA ALA A 90 -1.08 -5.23 1.99
C ALA A 90 -0.06 -4.24 1.38
N MET A 91 -0.52 -3.22 0.65
CA MET A 91 0.36 -2.18 0.11
C MET A 91 1.06 -1.38 1.21
N ARG A 92 0.35 -1.09 2.31
CA ARG A 92 0.95 -0.43 3.48
C ARG A 92 2.05 -1.26 4.12
N GLU A 93 1.89 -2.58 4.22
CA GLU A 93 2.93 -3.46 4.75
C GLU A 93 4.13 -3.56 3.79
N LEU A 94 3.89 -3.67 2.47
CA LEU A 94 4.97 -3.63 1.47
C LEU A 94 5.77 -2.33 1.53
N ALA A 95 5.10 -1.19 1.73
CA ALA A 95 5.75 0.11 1.93
C ALA A 95 6.67 0.13 3.17
N ARG A 96 6.25 -0.53 4.25
CA ARG A 96 7.06 -0.64 5.48
C ARG A 96 8.28 -1.53 5.25
N ASP A 97 8.08 -2.67 4.59
CA ASP A 97 9.15 -3.61 4.28
C ASP A 97 10.19 -2.98 3.34
N GLN A 98 9.76 -2.22 2.33
CA GLN A 98 10.65 -1.47 1.45
C GLN A 98 11.54 -0.50 2.24
N ARG A 99 10.96 0.33 3.11
CA ARG A 99 11.72 1.28 3.94
C ARG A 99 12.70 0.58 4.86
N LYS A 100 12.28 -0.56 5.43
CA LYS A 100 13.15 -1.36 6.30
C LYS A 100 14.35 -1.91 5.52
N ALA A 101 14.11 -2.52 4.35
CA ALA A 101 15.15 -3.03 3.49
C ALA A 101 16.13 -1.93 3.05
N THR A 102 15.63 -0.76 2.64
CA THR A 102 16.48 0.38 2.28
C THR A 102 17.38 0.82 3.44
N ARG A 103 16.85 0.88 4.67
CA ARG A 103 17.64 1.24 5.86
C ARG A 103 18.72 0.21 6.18
N GLU A 104 18.39 -1.08 6.06
CA GLU A 104 19.34 -2.18 6.27
C GLU A 104 20.47 -2.11 5.24
N THR A 105 20.15 -1.92 3.96
CA THR A 105 21.17 -1.74 2.90
C THR A 105 22.08 -0.53 3.14
N ILE A 106 21.53 0.62 3.55
CA ILE A 106 22.34 1.80 3.90
C ILE A 106 23.27 1.49 5.07
N ARG A 107 22.78 0.81 6.10
CA ARG A 107 23.57 0.43 7.26
C ARG A 107 24.73 -0.49 6.86
N GLU A 108 24.51 -1.47 5.98
CA GLU A 108 25.57 -2.35 5.47
C GLU A 108 26.67 -1.53 4.77
N TYR A 109 26.31 -0.56 3.93
CA TYR A 109 27.30 0.34 3.31
C TYR A 109 28.09 1.15 4.34
N GLN A 110 27.43 1.66 5.37
CA GLN A 110 28.09 2.39 6.46
C GLN A 110 29.06 1.48 7.24
N GLU A 111 28.67 0.24 7.51
CA GLU A 111 29.56 -0.75 8.14
C GLU A 111 30.80 -1.00 7.27
N TYR A 112 30.67 -1.12 5.94
CA TYR A 112 31.83 -1.24 5.04
C TYR A 112 32.73 0.00 5.00
N LEU A 113 32.17 1.20 5.20
CA LEU A 113 32.94 2.46 5.18
C LEU A 113 33.73 2.70 6.48
N TYR A 114 33.18 2.26 7.61
CA TYR A 114 33.68 2.59 8.95
C TYR A 114 34.22 1.39 9.75
N ALA A 115 34.24 0.17 9.18
CA ALA A 115 34.96 -1.01 9.71
C ALA A 115 36.45 -1.03 9.35
#